data_AF-A0A563BD56-F1
#
_entry.id   AF-A0A563BD56-F1
#
_cell.length_a   1.000
_cell.length_b   1.000
_cell.length_c   1.000
_cell.angle_alpha   90.00
_cell.angle_beta   90.00
_cell.angle_gamma   90.00
#
_symmetry.space_group_name_H-M   'P 1'
#
loop_
_entity.id
_entity.type
_entity.pdbx_description
1 polymer ?
#
loop_
_entity_poly.entity_id
_entity_poly.type
_entity_poly.pdbx_seq_one_letter_code
_entity_poly.pdbx_strand_id
1 'polypeptide(L)'
;NANTWHINARNSGYRVDHTPEAGSVAVTTGGPYGHVMWIERVNDNGTVDLSEYNNSYSSVSGLPGDFGYRKQVSTSGMWFIHF
;
A
#
# COMPACT_ATOMS: atom_id res chain seq x y z
N ASN A 1 7.76 -5.58 -10.55
CA ASN A 1 7.00 -4.32 -10.35
C ASN A 1 6.04 -4.49 -9.18
N ALA A 2 5.49 -3.41 -8.63
CA ALA A 2 4.62 -3.48 -7.44
C ALA A 2 3.47 -4.50 -7.59
N ASN A 3 2.87 -4.60 -8.78
CA ASN A 3 1.82 -5.57 -9.07
C ASN A 3 2.19 -7.05 -8.87
N THR A 4 3.48 -7.42 -8.76
CA THR A 4 3.91 -8.80 -8.48
C THR A 4 4.42 -9.02 -7.05
N TRP A 5 4.47 -7.97 -6.22
CA TRP A 5 5.05 -8.06 -4.87
C TRP A 5 4.28 -9.05 -3.98
N HIS A 6 2.94 -9.00 -4.00
CA HIS A 6 2.11 -9.92 -3.22
C HIS A 6 2.37 -11.40 -3.55
N ILE A 7 2.60 -11.74 -4.83
CA ILE A 7 2.95 -13.10 -5.26
C ILE A 7 4.35 -13.48 -4.79
N ASN A 8 5.33 -12.60 -5.04
CA ASN A 8 6.73 -12.87 -4.70
C ASN A 8 6.96 -12.96 -3.19
N ALA A 9 6.28 -12.12 -2.40
CA ALA A 9 6.33 -12.16 -0.94
C ALA A 9 5.73 -13.46 -0.41
N ARG A 10 4.57 -13.89 -0.93
CA ARG A 10 3.97 -15.19 -0.58
C ARG A 10 4.91 -16.35 -0.91
N ASN A 11 5.55 -16.32 -2.09
CA ASN A 11 6.54 -17.33 -2.49
C ASN A 11 7.80 -17.32 -1.61
N SER A 12 8.11 -16.17 -1.00
CA SER A 12 9.23 -16.00 -0.06
C SER A 12 8.86 -16.36 1.38
N GLY A 13 7.62 -16.81 1.64
CA GLY A 13 7.16 -17.26 2.96
C GLY A 13 6.50 -16.20 3.83
N TYR A 14 6.33 -14.97 3.33
CA TYR A 14 5.59 -13.95 4.07
C TYR A 14 4.09 -14.28 4.10
N ARG A 15 3.42 -13.92 5.20
CA ARG A 15 1.96 -13.89 5.26
C ARG A 15 1.49 -12.80 4.29
N VAL A 16 0.61 -13.17 3.36
CA VAL A 16 0.01 -12.25 2.40
C VAL A 16 -1.48 -12.52 2.28
N ASP A 17 -2.30 -11.57 2.69
CA ASP A 17 -3.76 -11.66 2.69
C ASP A 17 -4.44 -10.30 2.39
N HIS A 18 -5.73 -10.19 2.65
CA HIS A 18 -6.53 -8.98 2.41
C HIS A 18 -6.86 -8.21 3.70
N THR A 19 -6.22 -8.57 4.82
CA THR A 19 -6.48 -7.95 6.12
C THR A 19 -5.46 -6.82 6.34
N PRO A 20 -5.88 -5.57 6.48
CA PRO A 20 -4.95 -4.47 6.73
C PRO A 20 -4.33 -4.58 8.12
N GLU A 21 -3.04 -4.25 8.21
CA GLU A 21 -2.30 -4.23 9.47
C GLU A 21 -1.31 -3.05 9.47
N ALA A 22 -1.20 -2.33 10.60
CA ALA A 22 -0.19 -1.28 10.72
C ALA A 22 1.20 -1.91 10.70
N GLY A 23 2.13 -1.31 9.96
CA GLY A 23 3.45 -1.90 9.74
C GLY A 23 3.50 -2.94 8.61
N SER A 24 2.45 -3.06 7.80
CA SER A 24 2.41 -3.90 6.60
C SER A 24 2.60 -3.08 5.32
N VAL A 25 2.95 -3.77 4.23
CA VAL A 25 2.95 -3.17 2.88
C VAL A 25 1.64 -3.50 2.18
N ALA A 26 0.89 -2.47 1.79
CA ALA A 26 -0.27 -2.62 0.92
C ALA A 26 0.14 -2.60 -0.55
N VAL A 27 -0.43 -3.49 -1.35
CA VAL A 27 -0.16 -3.65 -2.77
C VAL A 27 -1.45 -3.50 -3.56
N THR A 28 -1.45 -2.60 -4.55
CA THR A 28 -2.47 -2.55 -5.61
C THR A 28 -1.87 -3.05 -6.92
N THR A 29 -2.66 -3.76 -7.71
CA THR A 29 -2.22 -4.35 -8.98
C THR A 29 -2.68 -3.54 -10.20
N GLY A 30 -3.42 -2.45 -10.00
CA GLY A 30 -3.92 -1.59 -11.06
C GLY A 30 -2.81 -0.84 -11.80
N GLY A 31 -3.02 -0.60 -13.09
CA GLY A 31 -2.03 0.06 -13.95
C GLY A 31 -0.85 -0.84 -14.35
N PRO A 32 0.09 -0.32 -15.16
CA PRO A 32 1.15 -1.13 -15.77
C PRO A 32 2.16 -1.70 -14.77
N TYR A 33 2.35 -1.01 -13.63
CA TYR A 33 3.35 -1.38 -12.62
C TYR A 33 2.75 -1.81 -11.29
N GLY A 34 1.45 -1.60 -11.05
CA GLY A 34 0.87 -1.62 -9.71
C GLY A 34 1.37 -0.45 -8.86
N HIS A 35 1.06 -0.48 -7.56
CA HIS A 35 1.58 0.46 -6.59
C HIS A 35 1.75 -0.19 -5.21
N VAL A 36 2.69 0.30 -4.41
CA VAL A 36 2.87 -0.12 -3.01
C VAL A 36 2.85 1.07 -2.07
N MET A 37 2.29 0.85 -0.89
CA MET A 37 2.14 1.85 0.17
C MET A 37 2.51 1.22 1.51
N TRP A 38 3.02 2.02 2.45
CA TRP A 38 3.25 1.60 3.82
C TRP A 38 2.05 1.95 4.69
N ILE A 39 1.54 0.98 5.46
CA ILE A 39 0.38 1.20 6.34
C ILE A 39 0.85 1.76 7.67
N GLU A 40 0.50 3.01 7.93
CA GLU A 40 0.84 3.74 9.15
C GLU A 40 -0.16 3.41 10.26
N ARG A 41 -1.45 3.29 9.90
CA ARG A 41 -2.53 3.02 10.84
C ARG A 41 -3.71 2.33 10.14
N VAL A 42 -4.33 1.39 10.85
CA VAL A 42 -5.69 0.90 10.54
C VAL A 42 -6.69 1.64 11.43
N ASN A 43 -7.72 2.22 10.81
CA ASN A 43 -8.74 2.99 11.50
C ASN A 43 -9.93 2.10 11.90
N ASP A 44 -10.68 2.51 12.91
CA ASP A 44 -11.80 1.73 13.48
C ASP A 44 -12.91 1.42 12.45
N ASN A 45 -13.03 2.24 11.40
CA ASN A 45 -13.97 2.05 10.29
C ASN A 45 -13.44 1.16 9.15
N GLY A 46 -12.28 0.52 9.32
CA GLY A 46 -11.67 -0.38 8.34
C GLY A 46 -10.88 0.30 7.21
N THR A 47 -10.81 1.65 7.21
CA THR A 47 -9.89 2.38 6.32
C THR A 47 -8.47 2.38 6.86
N VAL A 48 -7.50 2.77 6.03
CA VAL A 48 -6.10 2.92 6.43
C VAL A 48 -5.59 4.35 6.22
N ASP A 49 -4.70 4.76 7.10
CA ASP A 49 -3.78 5.86 6.81
C ASP A 49 -2.45 5.27 6.36
N LEU A 50 -1.84 5.88 5.36
CA LEU A 50 -0.67 5.33 4.69
C LEU A 50 0.31 6.41 4.24
N SER A 51 1.56 6.00 4.09
CA SER A 51 2.62 6.79 3.46
C SER A 51 3.11 6.11 2.18
N GLU A 52 3.51 6.92 1.21
CA GLU A 52 3.94 6.44 -0.10
C GLU A 52 4.84 7.46 -0.81
N TYR A 53 5.51 7.00 -1.86
CA TYR A 53 6.27 7.86 -2.76
C TYR A 53 5.69 7.79 -4.18
N ASN A 54 5.94 8.83 -4.98
CA ASN A 54 5.63 8.84 -6.42
C ASN A 54 4.14 8.66 -6.76
N ASN A 55 3.23 9.09 -5.89
CA ASN A 55 1.80 9.09 -6.18
C ASN A 55 1.24 10.52 -6.10
N SER A 56 0.69 11.01 -7.21
CA SER A 56 0.13 12.37 -7.33
C SER A 56 -1.02 12.64 -6.36
N TYR A 57 -1.78 11.62 -5.94
CA TYR A 57 -2.83 11.77 -4.93
C TYR A 57 -2.31 12.08 -3.53
N SER A 58 -1.01 11.88 -3.30
CA SER A 58 -0.35 12.05 -2.00
C SER A 58 0.75 13.11 -2.02
N SER A 59 1.19 13.56 -3.20
CA SER A 59 2.32 14.49 -3.35
C SER A 59 2.02 15.83 -2.69
N VAL A 60 2.93 16.27 -1.82
CA VAL A 60 2.85 17.54 -1.11
C VAL A 60 3.32 18.70 -1.99
N SER A 61 4.38 18.47 -2.77
CA SER A 61 5.01 19.47 -3.63
C SER A 61 4.45 19.52 -5.05
N GLY A 62 3.73 18.48 -5.48
CA GLY A 62 3.28 18.30 -6.87
C GLY A 62 4.40 17.85 -7.83
N LEU A 63 5.61 17.59 -7.33
CA LEU A 63 6.75 17.18 -8.14
C LEU A 63 6.83 15.65 -8.27
N PRO A 64 7.43 15.12 -9.35
CA PRO A 64 7.76 13.71 -9.45
C PRO A 64 8.73 13.28 -8.33
N GLY A 65 8.60 12.05 -7.85
CA GLY A 65 9.52 11.55 -6.82
C GLY A 65 9.10 11.83 -5.38
N ASP A 66 7.97 12.51 -5.17
CA ASP A 66 7.65 13.10 -3.87
C ASP A 66 7.09 12.10 -2.86
N PHE A 67 7.37 12.36 -1.59
CA PHE A 67 6.75 11.69 -0.46
C PHE A 67 5.33 12.20 -0.27
N GLY A 68 4.45 11.32 0.20
CA GLY A 68 3.07 11.67 0.47
C GLY A 68 2.45 10.83 1.57
N TYR A 69 1.36 11.37 2.13
CA TYR A 69 0.55 10.73 3.15
C TYR A 69 -0.93 10.86 2.80
N ARG A 70 -1.68 9.77 2.89
CA ARG A 70 -3.14 9.77 2.71
C ARG A 70 -3.84 9.20 3.92
N LYS A 71 -5.02 9.76 4.21
CA LYS A 71 -5.88 9.36 5.33
C LYS A 71 -7.15 8.70 4.83
N GLN A 72 -7.70 7.81 5.64
CA GLN A 72 -9.03 7.21 5.41
C GLN A 72 -9.15 6.52 4.03
N VAL A 73 -8.10 5.87 3.56
CA VAL A 73 -8.07 5.18 2.27
C VAL A 73 -8.79 3.84 2.39
N SER A 74 -9.69 3.55 1.43
CA SER A 74 -10.33 2.23 1.33
C SER A 74 -9.32 1.15 0.97
N THR A 75 -9.42 0.00 1.62
CA THR A 75 -8.54 -1.16 1.44
C THR A 75 -9.04 -2.15 0.38
N SER A 76 -10.19 -1.87 -0.24
CA SER A 76 -10.84 -2.76 -1.19
C SER A 76 -9.90 -3.14 -2.35
N GLY A 77 -9.70 -4.44 -2.53
CA GLY A 77 -8.87 -5.00 -3.61
C GLY A 77 -7.36 -4.91 -3.37
N MET A 78 -6.91 -4.47 -2.20
CA MET A 78 -5.49 -4.45 -1.82
C MET A 78 -5.06 -5.81 -1.26
N TRP A 79 -3.79 -6.15 -1.49
CA TRP A 79 -3.10 -7.22 -0.77
C TRP A 79 -2.20 -6.60 0.30
N PHE A 80 -2.05 -7.26 1.45
CA PHE A 80 -1.18 -6.83 2.53
C PHE A 80 -0.09 -7.87 2.75
N ILE A 81 1.16 -7.42 2.73
CA ILE A 81 2.34 -8.23 3.04
C ILE A 81 2.75 -7.90 4.48
N HIS A 82 2.79 -8.92 5.33
CA HIS A 82 3.01 -8.80 6.78
C HIS A 82 4.42 -9.25 7.19
N PHE A 83 4.97 -8.66 8.25
CA PHE A 83 6.34 -8.89 8.76
C PHE A 83 6.36 -9.35 10.22
#